data_AF-A0A8R1TPB9-F1
#
_entry.id   AF-A0A8R1TPB9-F1
#
_cell.length_a   1.000
_cell.length_b   1.000
_cell.length_c   1.000
_cell.angle_alpha   90.00
_cell.angle_beta   90.00
_cell.angle_gamma   90.00
#
_symmetry.space_group_name_H-M   'P 1'
#
loop_
_entity.id
_entity.type
_entity.pdbx_description
1 polymer ?
#
loop_
_entity_poly.entity_id
_entity_poly.type
_entity_poly.pdbx_seq_one_letter_code
_entity_poly.pdbx_strand_id
1 'polypeptide(L)'
;MFNASMLPGICKMIKWIYVENSRMRSIFIIEFISSIFAICTALLILLAIIFNKKLHFNMRLLLICFWGAIIITCIGTLIDSSYYLIAIISKMDVELCDWLSFTQSDCIALRNVYYVGFLMIIVSTSFLAIERVIATLFYRTYERNPRRWLSISVALSQWFLIFPLMYYQNHDNEYIFPYCAYELFNSQMVANVQFGVITIQICSFVITIILWTHNNKKLLYRKSQNENINVRYQLRENISTSKLLVPLVTIVTIFVLTGVSSHILLPSQQTDNYSIIIDQLVKYFFYAEIQACFLPIASIILTIILYNTSKIIRSSIFHLFGLECCTKFGTKNSINILPNEFIHRTYFDQLQRK
;
A
#
# COMPACT_ATOMS: atom_id res chain seq x y z
N MET A 1 -15.44 26.36 -10.54
CA MET A 1 -16.34 25.54 -11.38
C MET A 1 -16.66 26.34 -12.63
N PHE A 2 -16.60 25.70 -13.81
CA PHE A 2 -16.56 26.39 -15.10
C PHE A 2 -17.82 26.09 -15.93
N ASN A 3 -18.49 27.12 -16.45
CA ASN A 3 -19.59 26.97 -17.41
C ASN A 3 -19.07 26.63 -18.81
N ALA A 4 -19.91 26.11 -19.71
CA ALA A 4 -19.54 25.80 -21.10
C ALA A 4 -18.88 26.98 -21.85
N SER A 5 -19.19 28.23 -21.48
CA SER A 5 -18.54 29.43 -22.01
C SER A 5 -17.04 29.56 -21.67
N MET A 6 -16.56 28.83 -20.67
CA MET A 6 -15.16 28.82 -20.23
C MET A 6 -14.34 27.70 -20.88
N LEU A 7 -14.97 26.84 -21.70
CA LEU A 7 -14.32 25.71 -22.37
C LEU A 7 -13.04 26.09 -23.15
N PRO A 8 -12.98 27.21 -23.91
CA PRO A 8 -11.73 27.62 -24.57
C PRO A 8 -10.58 27.90 -23.59
N GLY A 9 -10.90 28.45 -22.41
CA GLY A 9 -9.92 28.71 -21.35
C GLY A 9 -9.41 27.43 -20.69
N ILE A 10 -10.32 26.47 -20.45
CA ILE A 10 -9.99 25.13 -19.94
C ILE A 10 -9.08 24.39 -20.92
N CYS A 11 -9.41 24.39 -22.21
CA CYS A 11 -8.62 23.78 -23.27
C CYS A 11 -7.19 24.33 -23.32
N LYS A 12 -7.05 25.66 -23.24
CA LYS A 12 -5.74 26.31 -23.19
C LYS A 12 -4.94 25.87 -21.96
N MET A 13 -5.60 25.75 -20.81
CA MET A 13 -4.97 25.28 -19.57
C MET A 13 -4.51 23.82 -19.68
N ILE A 14 -5.35 22.93 -20.22
CA ILE A 14 -5.04 21.52 -20.49
C ILE A 14 -3.79 21.42 -21.38
N LYS A 15 -3.76 22.14 -22.51
CA LYS A 15 -2.60 22.13 -23.42
C LYS A 15 -1.31 22.58 -22.71
N TRP A 16 -1.40 23.62 -21.88
CA TRP A 16 -0.27 24.09 -21.10
C TRP A 16 0.22 23.05 -20.08
N ILE A 17 -0.69 22.39 -19.36
CA ILE A 17 -0.37 21.40 -18.32
C ILE A 17 0.21 20.12 -18.91
N TYR A 18 -0.43 19.55 -19.93
CA TYR A 18 -0.16 18.18 -20.37
C TYR A 18 0.81 18.11 -21.57
N VAL A 19 0.79 19.12 -22.45
CA VAL A 19 1.59 19.10 -23.69
C VAL A 19 2.81 19.99 -23.59
N GLU A 20 2.64 21.25 -23.18
CA GLU A 20 3.73 22.22 -23.16
C GLU A 20 4.68 21.98 -21.97
N ASN A 21 4.17 21.48 -20.85
CA ASN A 21 4.98 21.14 -19.69
C ASN A 21 5.59 19.74 -19.80
N SER A 22 6.82 19.68 -20.33
CA SER A 22 7.59 18.44 -20.48
C SER A 22 7.73 17.62 -19.19
N ARG A 23 7.64 18.26 -18.01
CA ARG A 23 7.76 17.59 -16.71
C ARG A 23 6.58 16.67 -16.42
N MET A 24 5.34 17.07 -16.78
CA MET A 24 4.16 16.23 -16.57
C MET A 24 4.26 14.96 -17.41
N ARG A 25 4.66 15.07 -18.69
CA ARG A 25 4.91 13.92 -19.55
C ARG A 25 5.97 12.99 -18.96
N SER A 26 7.06 13.53 -18.41
CA SER A 26 8.08 12.71 -17.74
C SER A 26 7.52 11.97 -16.51
N ILE A 27 6.65 12.59 -15.72
CA ILE A 27 6.02 11.94 -14.57
C ILE A 27 5.17 10.75 -15.03
N PHE A 28 4.28 10.94 -16.02
CA PHE A 28 3.44 9.84 -16.51
C PHE A 28 4.26 8.67 -17.08
N ILE A 29 5.40 8.94 -17.75
CA ILE A 29 6.31 7.88 -18.20
C ILE A 29 6.91 7.12 -17.01
N ILE A 30 7.35 7.83 -15.97
CA ILE A 30 7.91 7.21 -14.76
C ILE A 30 6.84 6.40 -14.03
N GLU A 31 5.62 6.93 -13.90
CA GLU A 31 4.48 6.23 -13.32
C GLU A 31 4.15 4.95 -14.07
N PHE A 32 4.07 5.01 -15.39
CA PHE A 32 3.78 3.86 -16.24
C PHE A 32 4.84 2.76 -16.04
N ILE A 33 6.12 3.11 -16.18
CA ILE A 33 7.24 2.16 -16.05
C ILE A 33 7.32 1.61 -14.63
N SER A 34 7.27 2.47 -13.62
CA SER A 34 7.36 2.05 -12.21
C SER A 34 6.17 1.19 -11.81
N SER A 35 4.96 1.44 -12.31
CA SER A 35 3.78 0.62 -12.04
C SER A 35 3.94 -0.80 -12.59
N ILE A 36 4.50 -0.97 -13.80
CA ILE A 36 4.78 -2.31 -14.36
C ILE A 36 5.76 -3.07 -13.46
N PHE A 37 6.87 -2.44 -13.08
CA PHE A 37 7.85 -3.08 -12.18
C PHE A 37 7.26 -3.37 -10.79
N ALA A 38 6.44 -2.47 -10.25
CA ALA A 38 5.77 -2.65 -8.98
C ALA A 38 4.79 -3.82 -9.01
N ILE A 39 3.99 -3.98 -10.07
CA ILE A 39 3.08 -5.11 -10.25
C ILE A 39 3.86 -6.42 -10.31
N CYS A 40 4.91 -6.50 -11.15
CA CYS A 40 5.73 -7.70 -11.26
C CYS A 40 6.38 -8.10 -9.93
N THR A 41 6.97 -7.14 -9.22
CA THR A 41 7.63 -7.39 -7.93
C THR A 41 6.64 -7.73 -6.82
N ALA A 42 5.49 -7.05 -6.77
CA ALA A 42 4.41 -7.36 -5.83
C ALA A 42 3.81 -8.75 -6.07
N LEU A 43 3.62 -9.17 -7.32
CA LEU A 43 3.16 -10.52 -7.68
C LEU A 43 4.15 -11.59 -7.21
N LEU A 44 5.46 -11.37 -7.40
CA LEU A 44 6.48 -12.30 -6.90
C LEU A 44 6.44 -12.45 -5.37
N ILE A 45 6.28 -11.34 -4.64
CA ILE A 45 6.16 -11.38 -3.18
C ILE A 45 4.85 -12.05 -2.75
N LEU A 46 3.74 -11.76 -3.42
CA LEU A 46 2.45 -12.38 -3.17
C LEU A 46 2.53 -13.91 -3.34
N LEU A 47 3.09 -14.39 -4.46
CA LEU A 47 3.30 -15.81 -4.69
C LEU A 47 4.22 -16.43 -3.62
N ALA A 48 5.31 -15.75 -3.29
CA ALA A 48 6.22 -16.18 -2.22
C ALA A 48 5.49 -16.33 -0.88
N ILE A 49 4.55 -15.45 -0.55
CA ILE A 49 3.74 -15.50 0.67
C ILE A 49 2.71 -16.63 0.60
N ILE A 50 2.03 -16.82 -0.53
CA ILE A 50 1.05 -17.90 -0.76
C ILE A 50 1.69 -19.27 -0.52
N PHE A 51 2.86 -19.52 -1.12
CA PHE A 51 3.56 -20.80 -1.00
C PHE A 51 4.28 -20.97 0.35
N ASN A 52 4.39 -19.91 1.15
CA ASN A 52 5.04 -20.00 2.45
C ASN A 52 4.14 -20.65 3.50
N LYS A 53 4.49 -21.87 3.90
CA LYS A 53 3.81 -22.60 4.99
C LYS A 53 4.33 -22.25 6.39
N LYS A 54 5.41 -21.46 6.51
CA LYS A 54 6.02 -21.06 7.79
C LYS A 54 5.37 -19.83 8.41
N LEU A 55 4.55 -19.08 7.67
CA LEU A 55 3.79 -17.95 8.21
C LEU A 55 2.48 -18.46 8.82
N HIS A 56 2.12 -17.94 9.99
CA HIS A 56 0.78 -18.14 10.58
C HIS A 56 -0.32 -17.84 9.57
N PHE A 57 -1.36 -18.67 9.56
CA PHE A 57 -2.48 -18.55 8.62
C PHE A 57 -3.08 -17.13 8.60
N ASN A 58 -3.35 -16.55 9.77
CA ASN A 58 -3.94 -15.22 9.89
C ASN A 58 -3.03 -14.14 9.29
N MET A 59 -1.75 -14.16 9.66
CA MET A 59 -0.75 -13.24 9.14
C MET A 59 -0.59 -13.38 7.61
N ARG A 60 -0.54 -14.62 7.12
CA ARG A 60 -0.42 -14.92 5.70
C ARG A 60 -1.62 -14.39 4.92
N LEU A 61 -2.84 -14.60 5.42
CA LEU A 61 -4.07 -14.11 4.80
C LEU A 61 -4.09 -12.57 4.73
N LEU A 62 -3.77 -11.89 5.83
CA LEU A 62 -3.74 -10.43 5.85
C LEU A 62 -2.64 -9.85 4.96
N LEU A 63 -1.47 -10.51 4.88
CA LEU A 63 -0.43 -10.11 3.92
C LEU A 63 -0.87 -10.33 2.47
N ILE A 64 -1.59 -11.41 2.16
CA ILE A 64 -2.17 -11.64 0.83
C ILE A 64 -3.12 -10.50 0.47
N CYS A 65 -3.99 -10.07 1.39
CA CYS A 65 -4.87 -8.92 1.19
C CYS A 65 -4.08 -7.63 0.96
N PHE A 66 -3.04 -7.37 1.77
CA PHE A 66 -2.18 -6.20 1.63
C PHE A 66 -1.47 -6.14 0.27
N TRP A 67 -0.86 -7.24 -0.17
CA TRP A 67 -0.18 -7.30 -1.47
C TRP A 67 -1.15 -7.27 -2.64
N GLY A 68 -2.33 -7.89 -2.50
CA GLY A 68 -3.42 -7.76 -3.46
C GLY A 68 -3.86 -6.30 -3.62
N ALA A 69 -3.98 -5.57 -2.51
CA ALA A 69 -4.30 -4.15 -2.52
C ALA A 69 -3.22 -3.32 -3.23
N ILE A 70 -1.93 -3.56 -2.96
CA ILE A 70 -0.81 -2.94 -3.70
C ILE A 70 -0.94 -3.17 -5.20
N ILE A 71 -1.23 -4.40 -5.62
CA ILE A 71 -1.38 -4.73 -7.05
C ILE A 71 -2.54 -3.95 -7.66
N ILE A 72 -3.71 -3.92 -7.00
CA ILE A 72 -4.87 -3.15 -7.46
C ILE A 72 -4.51 -1.66 -7.60
N THR A 73 -3.83 -1.07 -6.62
CA THR A 73 -3.44 0.33 -6.71
C THR A 73 -2.46 0.59 -7.85
N CYS A 74 -1.49 -0.30 -8.06
CA CYS A 74 -0.54 -0.17 -9.16
C CYS A 74 -1.20 -0.39 -10.54
N ILE A 75 -2.26 -1.21 -10.62
CA ILE A 75 -3.09 -1.31 -11.83
C ILE A 75 -3.83 0.01 -12.05
N GLY A 76 -4.38 0.61 -10.99
CA GLY A 76 -5.01 1.93 -11.06
C GLY A 76 -4.05 3.02 -11.57
N THR A 77 -2.83 3.12 -11.04
CA THR A 77 -1.81 4.06 -11.54
C THR A 77 -1.39 3.74 -12.97
N LEU A 78 -1.34 2.46 -13.35
CA LEU A 78 -1.02 2.06 -14.72
C LEU A 78 -2.11 2.49 -15.71
N ILE A 79 -3.39 2.26 -15.38
CA ILE A 79 -4.52 2.68 -16.22
C ILE A 79 -4.50 4.20 -16.40
N ASP A 80 -4.35 4.94 -15.30
CA ASP A 80 -4.35 6.39 -15.28
C ASP A 80 -3.19 6.98 -16.11
N SER A 81 -1.94 6.56 -15.85
CA SER A 81 -0.78 6.99 -16.64
C SER A 81 -0.87 6.59 -18.12
N SER A 82 -1.42 5.40 -18.42
CA SER A 82 -1.66 4.97 -19.81
C SER A 82 -2.67 5.88 -20.51
N TYR A 83 -3.76 6.25 -19.82
CA TYR A 83 -4.78 7.15 -20.36
C TYR A 83 -4.18 8.50 -20.73
N TYR A 84 -3.44 9.13 -19.82
CA TYR A 84 -2.77 10.41 -20.08
C TYR A 84 -1.73 10.31 -21.20
N LEU A 85 -0.91 9.26 -21.22
CA LEU A 85 0.10 9.09 -22.27
C LEU A 85 -0.53 8.88 -23.65
N ILE A 86 -1.60 8.09 -23.75
CA ILE A 86 -2.33 7.88 -25.01
C ILE A 86 -2.94 9.20 -25.48
N ALA A 87 -3.59 9.95 -24.58
CA ALA A 87 -4.14 11.25 -24.92
C ALA A 87 -3.05 12.21 -25.45
N ILE A 88 -1.93 12.34 -24.74
CA ILE A 88 -0.83 13.25 -25.10
C ILE A 88 -0.16 12.87 -26.43
N ILE A 89 0.03 11.57 -26.72
CA ILE A 89 0.79 11.10 -27.89
C ILE A 89 -0.09 10.94 -29.13
N SER A 90 -1.31 10.43 -28.97
CA SER A 90 -2.13 9.98 -30.10
C SER A 90 -3.21 10.96 -30.53
N LYS A 91 -3.57 11.94 -29.69
CA LYS A 91 -4.69 12.86 -29.99
C LYS A 91 -4.23 14.17 -30.59
N MET A 92 -4.99 14.65 -31.58
CA MET A 92 -4.80 15.97 -32.17
C MET A 92 -5.38 17.05 -31.25
N ASP A 93 -4.97 18.32 -31.44
CA ASP A 93 -5.33 19.46 -30.58
C ASP A 93 -6.83 19.56 -30.23
N VAL A 94 -7.73 19.27 -31.18
CA VAL A 94 -9.19 19.36 -30.98
C VAL A 94 -9.70 18.24 -30.07
N GLU A 95 -9.32 16.99 -30.33
CA GLU A 95 -9.74 15.83 -29.52
C GLU A 95 -9.04 15.78 -28.17
N LEU A 96 -7.84 16.36 -28.06
CA LEU A 96 -7.04 16.34 -26.85
C LEU A 96 -7.78 17.00 -25.68
N CYS A 97 -8.47 18.10 -25.94
CA CYS A 97 -9.25 18.79 -24.91
C CYS A 97 -10.37 17.91 -24.38
N ASP A 98 -11.13 17.28 -25.26
CA ASP A 98 -12.26 16.44 -24.87
C ASP A 98 -11.80 15.24 -24.03
N TRP A 99 -10.64 14.66 -24.35
CA TRP A 99 -10.04 13.54 -23.60
C TRP A 99 -9.40 13.95 -22.26
N LEU A 100 -8.96 15.21 -22.11
CA LEU A 100 -8.30 15.68 -20.89
C LEU A 100 -9.18 16.63 -20.07
N SER A 101 -10.44 16.77 -20.47
CA SER A 101 -11.49 17.41 -19.70
C SER A 101 -12.34 16.34 -19.05
N PHE A 102 -12.52 16.42 -17.73
CA PHE A 102 -13.16 15.36 -16.98
C PHE A 102 -14.47 15.85 -16.38
N THR A 103 -15.54 15.10 -16.60
CA THR A 103 -16.70 15.16 -15.73
C THR A 103 -16.39 14.46 -14.40
N GLN A 104 -17.23 14.68 -13.39
CA GLN A 104 -17.09 14.00 -12.11
C GLN A 104 -17.13 12.47 -12.26
N SER A 105 -18.09 11.94 -13.05
CA SER A 105 -18.24 10.52 -13.30
C SER A 105 -17.03 9.92 -14.02
N ASP A 106 -16.50 10.60 -15.05
CA ASP A 106 -15.34 10.11 -15.80
C ASP A 106 -14.10 10.06 -14.89
N CYS A 107 -13.92 11.09 -14.08
CA CYS A 107 -12.80 11.12 -13.15
C CYS A 107 -12.91 10.03 -12.07
N ILE A 108 -14.11 9.82 -11.53
CA ILE A 108 -14.35 8.72 -10.61
C ILE A 108 -14.03 7.41 -11.28
N ALA A 109 -14.56 7.13 -12.47
CA ALA A 109 -14.29 5.89 -13.18
C ALA A 109 -12.78 5.64 -13.37
N LEU A 110 -12.03 6.68 -13.75
CA LEU A 110 -10.59 6.60 -14.00
C LEU A 110 -9.78 6.33 -12.72
N ARG A 111 -9.97 7.14 -11.68
CA ARG A 111 -9.13 7.10 -10.46
C ARG A 111 -9.62 6.11 -9.41
N ASN A 112 -10.85 5.62 -9.50
CA ASN A 112 -11.43 4.81 -8.45
C ASN A 112 -10.66 3.50 -8.20
N VAL A 113 -10.13 2.85 -9.24
CA VAL A 113 -9.30 1.65 -9.07
C VAL A 113 -8.08 1.93 -8.18
N TYR A 114 -7.43 3.07 -8.39
CA TYR A 114 -6.32 3.54 -7.56
C TYR A 114 -6.77 3.79 -6.11
N TYR A 115 -7.80 4.61 -5.89
CA TYR A 115 -8.23 4.97 -4.54
C TYR A 115 -8.77 3.78 -3.74
N VAL A 116 -9.47 2.85 -4.39
CA VAL A 116 -9.93 1.60 -3.76
C VAL A 116 -8.76 0.78 -3.27
N GLY A 117 -7.77 0.52 -4.15
CA GLY A 117 -6.57 -0.20 -3.75
C GLY A 117 -5.83 0.53 -2.62
N PHE A 118 -5.71 1.86 -2.70
CA PHE A 118 -5.05 2.66 -1.68
C PHE A 118 -5.73 2.57 -0.31
N LEU A 119 -7.05 2.73 -0.24
CA LEU A 119 -7.80 2.58 1.01
C LEU A 119 -7.65 1.16 1.57
N MET A 120 -7.66 0.14 0.70
CA MET A 120 -7.42 -1.24 1.12
C MET A 120 -6.03 -1.45 1.73
N ILE A 121 -4.99 -0.77 1.25
CA ILE A 121 -3.65 -0.80 1.87
C ILE A 121 -3.73 -0.30 3.31
N ILE A 122 -4.40 0.83 3.56
CA ILE A 122 -4.54 1.43 4.91
C ILE A 122 -5.35 0.57 5.86
N VAL A 123 -6.47 0.03 5.37
CA VAL A 123 -7.30 -0.86 6.19
C VAL A 123 -6.53 -2.16 6.49
N SER A 124 -5.78 -2.68 5.53
CA SER A 124 -4.93 -3.87 5.72
C SER A 124 -3.81 -3.65 6.73
N THR A 125 -3.13 -2.49 6.73
CA THR A 125 -2.09 -2.17 7.72
C THR A 125 -2.67 -2.08 9.13
N SER A 126 -3.85 -1.49 9.28
CA SER A 126 -4.56 -1.43 10.56
C SER A 126 -4.90 -2.81 11.09
N PHE A 127 -5.44 -3.67 10.23
CA PHE A 127 -5.78 -5.02 10.64
C PHE A 127 -4.56 -5.89 10.93
N LEU A 128 -3.45 -5.72 10.21
CA LEU A 128 -2.18 -6.34 10.57
C LEU A 128 -1.73 -5.90 11.97
N ALA A 129 -1.82 -4.61 12.30
CA ALA A 129 -1.47 -4.11 13.63
C ALA A 129 -2.37 -4.71 14.72
N ILE A 130 -3.69 -4.71 14.53
CA ILE A 130 -4.67 -5.28 15.47
C ILE A 130 -4.44 -6.77 15.67
N GLU A 131 -4.22 -7.53 14.58
CA GLU A 131 -3.99 -8.97 14.67
C GLU A 131 -2.69 -9.28 15.45
N ARG A 132 -1.64 -8.45 15.31
CA ARG A 132 -0.43 -8.57 16.12
C ARG A 132 -0.64 -8.20 17.59
N VAL A 133 -1.53 -7.25 17.91
CA VAL A 133 -1.94 -6.98 19.31
C VAL A 133 -2.58 -8.24 19.89
N ILE A 134 -3.55 -8.83 19.18
CA ILE A 134 -4.24 -10.05 19.61
C ILE A 134 -3.24 -11.21 19.79
N ALA A 135 -2.35 -11.42 18.82
CA ALA A 135 -1.33 -12.46 18.90
C ALA A 135 -0.34 -12.25 20.06
N THR A 136 -0.05 -11.00 20.42
CA THR A 136 0.85 -10.66 21.54
C THR A 136 0.16 -10.83 22.89
N LEU A 137 -1.11 -10.37 23.02
CA LEU A 137 -1.89 -10.49 24.26
C LEU A 137 -2.24 -11.95 24.56
N PHE A 138 -2.68 -12.70 23.54
CA PHE A 138 -3.16 -14.06 23.70
C PHE A 138 -2.10 -15.13 23.38
N TYR A 139 -0.81 -14.79 23.37
CA TYR A 139 0.26 -15.70 22.91
C TYR A 139 0.13 -17.13 23.48
N ARG A 140 -0.17 -17.28 24.79
CA ARG A 140 -0.35 -18.59 25.46
C ARG A 140 -1.48 -19.46 24.90
N THR A 141 -2.58 -18.83 24.48
CA THR A 141 -3.82 -19.52 24.05
C THR A 141 -3.97 -19.52 22.53
N TYR A 142 -3.31 -18.58 21.85
CA TYR A 142 -3.43 -18.32 20.41
C TYR A 142 -3.13 -19.55 19.57
N GLU A 143 -2.16 -20.36 19.99
CA GLU A 143 -1.80 -21.61 19.29
C GLU A 143 -2.85 -22.71 19.42
N ARG A 144 -3.48 -22.84 20.60
CA ARG A 144 -4.45 -23.91 20.86
C ARG A 144 -5.77 -23.67 20.14
N ASN A 145 -6.14 -22.40 19.97
CA ASN A 145 -7.37 -22.03 19.29
C ASN A 145 -7.08 -20.94 18.25
N PRO A 146 -6.54 -21.32 17.08
CA PRO A 146 -6.29 -20.35 16.02
C PRO A 146 -7.64 -19.80 15.60
N ARG A 147 -7.91 -18.53 15.94
CA ARG A 147 -9.14 -17.82 15.61
C ARG A 147 -9.20 -17.47 14.11
N ARG A 148 -9.16 -18.49 13.24
CA ARG A 148 -9.10 -18.35 11.77
C ARG A 148 -10.29 -17.55 11.23
N TRP A 149 -11.48 -17.77 11.81
CA TRP A 149 -12.68 -17.01 11.47
C TRP A 149 -12.51 -15.50 11.64
N LEU A 150 -11.76 -15.04 12.66
CA LEU A 150 -11.50 -13.61 12.85
C LEU A 150 -10.75 -13.03 11.65
N SER A 151 -9.68 -13.70 11.20
CA SER A 151 -8.91 -13.22 10.05
C SER A 151 -9.70 -13.28 8.75
N ILE A 152 -10.55 -14.29 8.56
CA ILE A 152 -11.42 -14.41 7.38
C ILE A 152 -12.47 -13.30 7.39
N SER A 153 -13.13 -13.07 8.52
CA SER A 153 -14.10 -12.00 8.69
C SER A 153 -13.46 -10.64 8.45
N VAL A 154 -12.25 -10.42 8.96
CA VAL A 154 -11.49 -9.19 8.75
C VAL A 154 -11.13 -9.03 7.28
N ALA A 155 -10.60 -10.05 6.62
CA ALA A 155 -10.28 -10.02 5.19
C ALA A 155 -11.52 -9.71 4.35
N LEU A 156 -12.65 -10.36 4.62
CA LEU A 156 -13.91 -10.08 3.92
C LEU A 156 -14.39 -8.65 4.19
N SER A 157 -14.31 -8.17 5.44
CA SER A 157 -14.73 -6.81 5.78
C SER A 157 -13.94 -5.73 5.04
N GLN A 158 -12.65 -5.97 4.74
CA GLN A 158 -11.84 -5.07 3.91
C GLN A 158 -12.44 -4.87 2.52
N TRP A 159 -12.92 -5.95 1.90
CA TRP A 159 -13.53 -5.90 0.56
C TRP A 159 -14.95 -5.32 0.59
N PHE A 160 -15.72 -5.61 1.64
CA PHE A 160 -17.08 -5.08 1.76
C PHE A 160 -17.12 -3.58 2.03
N LEU A 161 -16.11 -3.01 2.69
CA LEU A 161 -15.99 -1.56 2.93
C LEU A 161 -15.87 -0.73 1.64
N ILE A 162 -15.57 -1.38 0.50
CA ILE A 162 -15.45 -0.72 -0.81
C ILE A 162 -16.84 -0.35 -1.38
N PHE A 163 -17.84 -1.21 -1.21
CA PHE A 163 -19.15 -1.01 -1.84
C PHE A 163 -19.83 0.30 -1.45
N PRO A 164 -19.85 0.72 -0.17
CA PRO A 164 -20.43 2.02 0.21
C PRO A 164 -19.66 3.21 -0.39
N LEU A 165 -18.34 3.11 -0.50
CA LEU A 165 -17.51 4.17 -1.08
C LEU A 165 -17.80 4.35 -2.57
N MET A 166 -17.98 3.25 -3.31
CA MET A 166 -18.40 3.27 -4.70
C MET A 166 -19.76 3.92 -4.89
N TYR A 167 -20.73 3.55 -4.04
CA TYR A 167 -22.11 4.02 -4.17
C TYR A 167 -22.24 5.52 -3.89
N TYR A 168 -21.53 6.03 -2.88
CA TYR A 168 -21.62 7.43 -2.48
C TYR A 168 -21.08 8.41 -3.55
N GLN A 169 -20.21 7.95 -4.43
CA GLN A 169 -19.57 8.80 -5.44
C GLN A 169 -20.48 9.13 -6.64
N ASN A 170 -21.61 8.45 -6.80
CA ASN A 170 -22.42 8.48 -8.04
C ASN A 170 -23.37 9.69 -8.20
N HIS A 171 -23.10 10.81 -7.51
CA HIS A 171 -23.86 12.04 -7.71
C HIS A 171 -23.23 12.87 -8.83
N ASP A 172 -23.86 12.82 -10.01
CA ASP A 172 -23.44 13.58 -11.19
C ASP A 172 -23.71 15.07 -11.00
N ASN A 173 -22.64 15.86 -11.06
CA ASN A 173 -22.74 17.28 -11.36
C ASN A 173 -22.19 17.50 -12.77
N GLU A 174 -22.88 18.30 -13.59
CA GLU A 174 -22.52 18.62 -14.99
C GLU A 174 -21.26 19.52 -15.12
N TYR A 175 -20.42 19.61 -14.09
CA TYR A 175 -19.22 20.44 -14.10
C TYR A 175 -18.04 19.73 -14.76
N ILE A 176 -17.32 20.45 -15.62
CA ILE A 176 -16.11 19.98 -16.31
C ILE A 176 -14.87 20.54 -15.61
N PHE A 177 -13.88 19.67 -15.40
CA PHE A 177 -12.61 20.01 -14.75
C PHE A 177 -11.42 19.72 -15.66
N PRO A 178 -10.36 20.56 -15.66
CA PRO A 178 -9.14 20.34 -16.46
C PRO A 178 -8.22 19.24 -15.92
N TYR A 179 -8.60 18.60 -14.81
CA TYR A 179 -7.80 17.61 -14.11
C TYR A 179 -8.70 16.71 -13.28
N CYS A 180 -8.35 15.43 -13.23
CA CYS A 180 -9.09 14.45 -12.47
C CYS A 180 -8.53 14.29 -11.04
N ALA A 181 -9.16 14.98 -10.08
CA ALA A 181 -8.95 14.82 -8.63
C ALA A 181 -10.25 14.92 -7.84
N TYR A 182 -10.42 14.06 -6.83
CA TYR A 182 -11.61 14.07 -5.97
C TYR A 182 -11.73 15.34 -5.12
N GLU A 183 -10.60 15.91 -4.75
CA GLU A 183 -10.44 17.12 -3.97
C GLU A 183 -11.11 18.33 -4.64
N LEU A 184 -11.21 18.32 -5.98
CA LEU A 184 -11.84 19.40 -6.74
C LEU A 184 -13.37 19.34 -6.72
N PHE A 185 -13.96 18.16 -6.55
CA PHE A 185 -15.42 17.99 -6.51
C PHE A 185 -15.98 18.24 -5.11
N ASN A 186 -15.33 17.69 -4.08
CA ASN A 186 -15.79 17.81 -2.69
C ASN A 186 -14.60 17.87 -1.72
N SER A 187 -13.95 19.03 -1.66
CA SER A 187 -12.76 19.25 -0.84
C SER A 187 -12.96 18.93 0.63
N GLN A 188 -14.12 19.27 1.20
CA GLN A 188 -14.43 19.03 2.62
C GLN A 188 -14.57 17.52 2.92
N MET A 189 -15.29 16.79 2.08
CA MET A 189 -15.44 15.35 2.27
C MET A 189 -14.09 14.63 2.12
N VAL A 190 -13.32 14.96 1.09
CA VAL A 190 -12.01 14.33 0.87
C VAL A 190 -11.06 14.65 2.02
N ALA A 191 -11.04 15.89 2.53
CA ALA A 191 -10.25 16.26 3.69
C ALA A 191 -10.65 15.45 4.95
N ASN A 192 -11.95 15.24 5.20
CA ASN A 192 -12.41 14.43 6.32
C ASN A 192 -11.99 12.96 6.19
N VAL A 193 -12.15 12.37 4.99
CA VAL A 193 -11.72 10.99 4.71
C VAL A 193 -10.22 10.85 4.89
N GLN A 194 -9.44 11.81 4.38
CA GLN A 194 -7.99 11.81 4.50
C GLN A 194 -7.53 11.93 5.95
N PHE A 195 -8.14 12.81 6.75
CA PHE A 195 -7.88 12.92 8.18
C PHE A 195 -8.14 11.59 8.92
N GLY A 196 -9.22 10.91 8.57
CA GLY A 196 -9.52 9.56 9.07
C GLY A 196 -8.43 8.55 8.69
N VAL A 197 -8.02 8.53 7.43
CA VAL A 197 -6.93 7.67 6.92
C VAL A 197 -5.61 7.92 7.65
N ILE A 198 -5.24 9.18 7.86
CA ILE A 198 -4.02 9.58 8.58
C ILE A 198 -4.09 9.09 10.03
N THR A 199 -5.22 9.29 10.69
CA THR A 199 -5.42 8.87 12.09
C THR A 199 -5.26 7.36 12.23
N ILE A 200 -5.95 6.59 11.37
CA ILE A 200 -5.85 5.12 11.35
C ILE A 200 -4.41 4.67 11.10
N GLN A 201 -3.72 5.30 10.15
CA GLN A 201 -2.35 4.91 9.80
C GLN A 201 -1.35 5.24 10.92
N ILE A 202 -1.46 6.42 11.56
CA ILE A 202 -0.64 6.80 12.72
C ILE A 202 -0.87 5.82 13.87
N CYS A 203 -2.12 5.47 14.18
CA CYS A 203 -2.42 4.46 15.20
C CYS A 203 -1.77 3.10 14.87
N SER A 204 -1.87 2.66 13.62
CA SER A 204 -1.28 1.40 13.14
C SER A 204 0.25 1.39 13.25
N PHE A 205 0.88 2.51 12.92
CA PHE A 205 2.32 2.72 13.09
C PHE A 205 2.74 2.65 14.56
N VAL A 206 2.10 3.43 15.43
CA VAL A 206 2.39 3.48 16.87
C VAL A 206 2.23 2.09 17.50
N ILE A 207 1.14 1.39 17.20
CA ILE A 207 0.90 0.02 17.68
C ILE A 207 2.04 -0.91 17.23
N THR A 208 2.41 -0.88 15.96
CA THR A 208 3.47 -1.74 15.40
C THR A 208 4.82 -1.50 16.07
N ILE A 209 5.18 -0.23 16.29
CA ILE A 209 6.43 0.14 16.98
C ILE A 209 6.42 -0.28 18.45
N ILE A 210 5.33 0.01 19.19
CA ILE A 210 5.19 -0.39 20.59
C ILE A 210 5.29 -1.92 20.73
N LEU A 211 4.59 -2.68 19.88
CA LEU A 211 4.64 -4.14 19.90
C LEU A 211 6.03 -4.67 19.57
N TRP A 212 6.72 -4.07 18.60
CA TRP A 212 8.08 -4.45 18.26
C TRP A 212 9.04 -4.22 19.44
N THR A 213 9.01 -3.03 20.04
CA THR A 213 9.84 -2.70 21.21
C THR A 213 9.51 -3.59 22.41
N HIS A 214 8.22 -3.79 22.70
CA HIS A 214 7.76 -4.63 23.81
C HIS A 214 8.19 -6.09 23.62
N ASN A 215 7.96 -6.67 22.43
CA ASN A 215 8.32 -8.06 22.16
C ASN A 215 9.84 -8.27 22.20
N ASN A 216 10.63 -7.34 21.67
CA ASN A 216 12.09 -7.39 21.77
C ASN A 216 12.57 -7.34 23.23
N LYS A 217 12.07 -6.39 24.04
CA LYS A 217 12.42 -6.30 25.47
C LYS A 217 12.05 -7.58 26.21
N LYS A 218 10.85 -8.11 25.96
CA LYS A 218 10.38 -9.36 26.58
C LYS A 218 11.22 -10.57 26.18
N LEU A 219 11.73 -10.63 24.96
CA LEU A 219 12.64 -11.70 24.52
C LEU A 219 13.98 -11.63 25.23
N LEU A 220 14.54 -10.43 25.38
CA LEU A 220 15.80 -10.23 26.09
C LEU A 220 15.67 -10.64 27.57
N TYR A 221 14.60 -10.20 28.23
CA TYR A 221 14.33 -10.56 29.63
C TYR A 221 14.12 -12.07 29.82
N ARG A 222 13.39 -12.74 28.92
CA ARG A 222 13.13 -14.18 29.04
C ARG A 222 14.31 -15.05 28.61
N LYS A 223 15.26 -14.54 27.83
CA LYS A 223 16.46 -15.30 27.45
C LYS A 223 17.32 -15.66 28.66
N SER A 224 17.25 -14.89 29.75
CA SER A 224 17.95 -15.19 31.01
C SER A 224 17.22 -16.21 31.89
N GLN A 225 15.93 -16.46 31.65
CA GLN A 225 15.12 -17.39 32.43
C GLN A 225 14.97 -18.72 31.67
N ASN A 226 15.19 -19.85 32.35
CA ASN A 226 15.03 -21.20 31.79
C ASN A 226 13.54 -21.58 31.59
N GLU A 227 12.76 -20.73 30.92
CA GLU A 227 11.32 -20.93 30.67
C GLU A 227 11.03 -21.94 29.54
N ASN A 228 9.78 -22.43 29.52
CA ASN A 228 9.17 -23.33 28.54
C ASN A 228 9.51 -22.97 27.07
N ILE A 229 9.97 -23.97 26.32
CA ILE A 229 10.39 -23.86 24.91
C ILE A 229 9.30 -23.25 24.02
N ASN A 230 8.02 -23.60 24.25
CA ASN A 230 6.89 -23.07 23.49
C ASN A 230 6.81 -21.53 23.55
N VAL A 231 6.93 -20.94 24.74
CA VAL A 231 6.82 -19.48 24.89
C VAL A 231 7.93 -18.74 24.15
N ARG A 232 9.15 -19.30 24.15
CA ARG A 232 10.28 -18.71 23.41
C ARG A 232 10.04 -18.79 21.90
N TYR A 233 9.46 -19.88 21.41
CA TYR A 233 9.11 -20.05 20.01
C TYR A 233 8.08 -19.01 19.56
N GLN A 234 6.95 -18.89 20.26
CA GLN A 234 5.90 -17.93 19.93
C GLN A 234 6.38 -16.48 19.97
N LEU A 235 7.20 -16.11 20.97
CA LEU A 235 7.73 -14.77 21.07
C LEU A 235 8.71 -14.46 19.93
N ARG A 236 9.55 -15.44 19.55
CA ARG A 236 10.47 -15.30 18.42
C ARG A 236 9.71 -15.15 17.10
N GLU A 237 8.61 -15.85 16.94
CA GLU A 237 7.75 -15.73 15.78
C GLU A 237 7.05 -14.37 15.71
N ASN A 238 6.51 -13.88 16.84
CA ASN A 238 5.97 -12.53 16.93
C ASN A 238 7.03 -11.47 16.57
N ILE A 239 8.28 -11.62 17.02
CA ILE A 239 9.37 -10.71 16.64
C ILE A 239 9.70 -10.81 15.15
N SER A 240 9.76 -12.03 14.59
CA SER A 240 10.05 -12.23 13.17
C SER A 240 8.98 -11.59 12.28
N THR A 241 7.70 -11.72 12.66
CA THR A 241 6.58 -11.10 11.95
C THR A 241 6.54 -9.59 12.15
N SER A 242 6.77 -9.08 13.37
CA SER A 242 6.89 -7.62 13.59
C SER A 242 8.05 -7.01 12.80
N LYS A 243 9.18 -7.71 12.67
CA LYS A 243 10.32 -7.26 11.84
C LYS A 243 9.93 -7.11 10.35
N LEU A 244 9.00 -7.94 9.88
CA LEU A 244 8.45 -7.83 8.53
C LEU A 244 7.49 -6.63 8.40
N LEU A 245 6.68 -6.39 9.43
CA LEU A 245 5.65 -5.35 9.42
C LEU A 245 6.19 -3.94 9.60
N VAL A 246 7.25 -3.76 10.38
CA VAL A 246 7.83 -2.42 10.62
C VAL A 246 8.15 -1.68 9.32
N PRO A 247 8.94 -2.22 8.35
CA PRO A 247 9.21 -1.49 7.12
C PRO A 247 7.95 -1.24 6.29
N LEU A 248 7.01 -2.20 6.26
CA LEU A 248 5.75 -2.08 5.55
C LEU A 248 4.91 -0.91 6.09
N VAL A 249 4.65 -0.90 7.40
CA VAL A 249 3.83 0.14 8.03
C VAL A 249 4.54 1.48 8.01
N THR A 250 5.87 1.53 8.18
CA THR A 250 6.65 2.78 8.07
C THR A 250 6.53 3.40 6.68
N ILE A 251 6.72 2.63 5.61
CA ILE A 251 6.65 3.15 4.25
C ILE A 251 5.23 3.65 3.93
N VAL A 252 4.20 2.89 4.28
CA VAL A 252 2.80 3.32 4.10
C VAL A 252 2.50 4.58 4.90
N THR A 253 3.06 4.72 6.10
CA THR A 253 2.88 5.93 6.92
C THR A 253 3.54 7.15 6.28
N ILE A 254 4.77 7.01 5.78
CA ILE A 254 5.45 8.08 5.04
C ILE A 254 4.60 8.49 3.82
N PHE A 255 4.11 7.52 3.04
CA PHE A 255 3.25 7.77 1.89
C PHE A 255 1.96 8.52 2.25
N VAL A 256 1.26 8.11 3.31
CA VAL A 256 0.03 8.80 3.77
C VAL A 256 0.34 10.22 4.22
N LEU A 257 1.45 10.43 4.93
CA LEU A 257 1.85 11.75 5.42
C LEU A 257 2.28 12.69 4.29
N THR A 258 2.95 12.20 3.23
CA THR A 258 3.26 13.04 2.06
C THR A 258 2.00 13.49 1.34
N GLY A 259 0.92 12.71 1.41
CA GLY A 259 -0.40 13.10 0.93
C GLY A 259 -0.98 14.33 1.64
N VAL A 260 -0.61 14.61 2.89
CA VAL A 260 -1.05 15.85 3.57
C VAL A 260 -0.44 17.08 2.90
N SER A 261 0.82 16.98 2.48
CA SER A 261 1.55 18.08 1.86
C SER A 261 0.90 18.54 0.55
N SER A 262 0.21 17.66 -0.19
CA SER A 262 -0.50 18.06 -1.40
C SER A 262 -1.77 18.88 -1.11
N HIS A 263 -2.44 18.67 0.03
CA HIS A 263 -3.61 19.46 0.40
C HIS A 263 -3.27 20.90 0.77
N ILE A 264 -2.07 21.15 1.28
CA ILE A 264 -1.58 22.50 1.57
C ILE A 264 -1.47 23.34 0.28
N LEU A 265 -1.32 22.69 -0.87
CA LEU A 265 -1.19 23.33 -2.18
C LEU A 265 -2.52 23.57 -2.88
N LEU A 266 -3.64 23.07 -2.34
CA LEU A 266 -4.96 23.34 -2.91
C LEU A 266 -5.28 24.84 -2.79
N PRO A 267 -5.84 25.46 -3.85
CA PRO A 267 -6.22 26.86 -3.81
C PRO A 267 -7.27 27.09 -2.71
N SER A 268 -7.02 28.05 -1.83
CA SER A 268 -8.00 28.47 -0.83
C SER A 268 -9.20 29.09 -1.52
N GLN A 269 -10.42 28.75 -1.09
CA GLN A 269 -11.68 29.29 -1.64
C GLN A 269 -11.79 30.83 -1.56
N GLN A 270 -10.92 31.49 -0.81
CA GLN A 270 -10.96 32.94 -0.58
C GLN A 270 -10.21 33.77 -1.65
N THR A 271 -9.53 33.15 -2.60
CA THR A 271 -8.73 33.88 -3.60
C THR A 271 -9.58 34.22 -4.82
N ASP A 272 -9.91 35.51 -5.03
CA ASP A 272 -10.70 35.95 -6.20
C ASP A 272 -9.86 36.13 -7.48
N ASN A 273 -8.54 36.15 -7.36
CA ASN A 273 -7.66 36.40 -8.49
C ASN A 273 -7.45 35.12 -9.33
N TYR A 274 -8.10 35.05 -10.48
CA TYR A 274 -8.06 33.94 -11.42
C TYR A 274 -6.63 33.45 -11.75
N SER A 275 -5.68 34.36 -11.97
CA SER A 275 -4.31 33.97 -12.34
C SER A 275 -3.58 33.23 -11.21
N ILE A 276 -3.84 33.61 -9.95
CA ILE A 276 -3.26 32.96 -8.77
C ILE A 276 -3.87 31.57 -8.59
N ILE A 277 -5.18 31.43 -8.80
CA ILE A 277 -5.87 30.13 -8.71
C ILE A 277 -5.28 29.15 -9.72
N ILE A 278 -5.07 29.59 -10.98
CA ILE A 278 -4.51 28.75 -12.04
C ILE A 278 -3.08 28.30 -11.71
N ASP A 279 -2.22 29.21 -11.21
CA ASP A 279 -0.85 28.86 -10.82
C ASP A 279 -0.81 27.85 -9.66
N GLN A 280 -1.65 28.05 -8.63
CA GLN A 280 -1.80 27.10 -7.51
C GLN A 280 -2.30 25.74 -8.00
N LEU A 281 -3.28 25.75 -8.90
CA LEU A 281 -3.90 24.55 -9.42
C LEU A 281 -2.91 23.71 -10.25
N VAL A 282 -2.09 24.33 -11.10
CA VAL A 282 -1.05 23.62 -11.86
C VAL A 282 0.06 23.07 -10.96
N LYS A 283 0.44 23.81 -9.91
CA LYS A 283 1.35 23.27 -8.88
C LYS A 283 0.73 22.04 -8.23
N TYR A 284 -0.51 22.14 -7.76
CA TYR A 284 -1.22 21.02 -7.14
C TYR A 284 -1.26 19.79 -8.05
N PHE A 285 -1.61 19.93 -9.34
CA PHE A 285 -1.64 18.81 -10.29
C PHE A 285 -0.29 18.11 -10.40
N PHE A 286 0.79 18.88 -10.52
CA PHE A 286 2.13 18.34 -10.59
C PHE A 286 2.51 17.55 -9.33
N TYR A 287 2.19 18.07 -8.14
CA TYR A 287 2.46 17.35 -6.88
C TYR A 287 1.54 16.14 -6.67
N ALA A 288 0.30 16.19 -7.16
CA ALA A 288 -0.64 15.08 -7.09
C ALA A 288 -0.14 13.88 -7.93
N GLU A 289 0.36 14.11 -9.15
CA GLU A 289 0.98 13.02 -9.93
C GLU A 289 2.28 12.52 -9.31
N ILE A 290 3.15 13.41 -8.81
CA ILE A 290 4.34 12.95 -8.06
C ILE A 290 3.94 12.03 -6.89
N GLN A 291 2.87 12.36 -6.19
CA GLN A 291 2.34 11.53 -5.11
C GLN A 291 1.78 10.19 -5.63
N ALA A 292 1.09 10.17 -6.78
CA ALA A 292 0.64 8.94 -7.41
C ALA A 292 1.82 8.02 -7.79
N CYS A 293 2.90 8.60 -8.33
CA CYS A 293 4.16 7.93 -8.65
C CYS A 293 4.90 7.38 -7.42
N PHE A 294 4.73 8.00 -6.26
CA PHE A 294 5.43 7.57 -5.05
C PHE A 294 5.02 6.17 -4.60
N LEU A 295 3.78 5.74 -4.87
CA LEU A 295 3.30 4.42 -4.45
C LEU A 295 3.98 3.24 -5.17
N PRO A 296 4.01 3.16 -6.52
CA PRO A 296 4.72 2.07 -7.20
C PRO A 296 6.21 2.05 -6.85
N ILE A 297 6.86 3.22 -6.73
CA ILE A 297 8.25 3.31 -6.28
C ILE A 297 8.40 2.76 -4.85
N ALA A 298 7.54 3.17 -3.93
CA ALA A 298 7.54 2.69 -2.55
C ALA A 298 7.29 1.17 -2.47
N SER A 299 6.44 0.62 -3.34
CA SER A 299 6.19 -0.83 -3.46
C SER A 299 7.44 -1.60 -3.91
N ILE A 300 8.18 -1.08 -4.90
CA ILE A 300 9.45 -1.66 -5.35
C ILE A 300 10.48 -1.63 -4.22
N ILE A 301 10.64 -0.48 -3.54
CA ILE A 301 11.55 -0.32 -2.41
C ILE A 301 11.17 -1.28 -1.27
N LEU A 302 9.88 -1.38 -0.94
CA LEU A 302 9.38 -2.29 0.08
C LEU A 302 9.70 -3.75 -0.29
N THR A 303 9.50 -4.14 -1.55
CA THR A 303 9.85 -5.48 -2.04
C THR A 303 11.34 -5.77 -1.85
N ILE A 304 12.22 -4.83 -2.20
CA ILE A 304 13.67 -4.96 -2.02
C ILE A 304 14.03 -5.10 -0.53
N ILE A 305 13.44 -4.25 0.33
CA ILE A 305 13.66 -4.31 1.78
C ILE A 305 13.22 -5.66 2.34
N LEU A 306 12.06 -6.16 1.94
CA LEU A 306 11.55 -7.43 2.45
C LEU A 306 12.36 -8.62 1.94
N TYR A 307 12.80 -8.59 0.69
CA TYR A 307 13.73 -9.59 0.15
C TYR A 307 15.05 -9.64 0.97
N ASN A 308 15.61 -8.48 1.30
CA ASN A 308 16.87 -8.39 2.03
C ASN A 308 16.74 -8.72 3.53
N THR A 309 15.63 -8.31 4.16
CA THR A 309 15.45 -8.41 5.62
C THR A 309 14.78 -9.71 6.06
N SER A 310 13.92 -10.31 5.23
CA SER A 310 13.14 -11.50 5.55
C SER A 310 13.74 -12.77 4.94
N LYS A 311 14.43 -13.55 5.78
CA LYS A 311 14.90 -14.89 5.40
C LYS A 311 13.76 -15.79 4.89
N ILE A 312 12.57 -15.60 5.44
CA ILE A 312 11.35 -16.36 5.13
C ILE A 312 10.91 -16.08 3.69
N ILE A 313 10.81 -14.82 3.29
CA ILE A 313 10.44 -14.42 1.93
C ILE A 313 11.53 -14.84 0.94
N ARG A 314 12.79 -14.52 1.24
CA ARG A 314 13.92 -14.88 0.39
C ARG A 314 13.99 -16.38 0.11
N SER A 315 13.81 -17.22 1.13
CA SER A 315 13.77 -18.68 0.97
C SER A 315 12.62 -19.13 0.10
N SER A 316 11.46 -18.46 0.16
CA SER A 316 10.29 -18.81 -0.64
C SER A 316 10.48 -18.42 -2.11
N ILE A 317 11.11 -17.27 -2.35
CA ILE A 317 11.48 -16.81 -3.69
C ILE A 317 12.49 -17.77 -4.32
N PHE A 318 13.52 -18.20 -3.59
CA PHE A 318 14.47 -19.18 -4.11
C PHE A 318 13.79 -20.52 -4.44
N HIS A 319 12.83 -20.96 -3.61
CA HIS A 319 12.05 -22.16 -3.91
C HIS A 319 11.20 -21.98 -5.17
N LEU A 320 10.54 -20.83 -5.32
CA LEU A 320 9.71 -20.51 -6.48
C LEU A 320 10.50 -20.51 -7.80
N PHE A 321 11.74 -20.01 -7.77
CA PHE A 321 12.63 -20.02 -8.94
C PHE A 321 13.41 -21.34 -9.12
N GLY A 322 13.18 -22.36 -8.28
CA GLY A 322 13.94 -23.62 -8.35
C GLY A 322 15.43 -23.47 -7.99
N LEU A 323 15.82 -22.35 -7.38
CA LEU A 323 17.20 -22.00 -7.02
C LEU A 323 17.60 -22.54 -5.63
N GLU A 324 16.98 -23.63 -5.17
CA GLU A 324 17.29 -24.22 -3.86
C GLU A 324 18.78 -24.58 -3.73
N CYS A 325 19.41 -25.00 -4.82
CA CYS A 325 20.83 -25.34 -4.86
C CYS A 325 21.72 -24.18 -4.36
N CYS A 326 21.39 -22.93 -4.69
CA CYS A 326 22.14 -21.76 -4.26
C CYS A 326 22.08 -21.55 -2.73
N THR A 327 21.02 -22.00 -2.06
CA THR A 327 20.90 -21.87 -0.60
C THR A 327 21.66 -22.96 0.15
N LYS A 328 21.65 -24.21 -0.36
CA LYS A 328 22.33 -25.34 0.28
C LYS A 328 23.86 -25.20 0.30
N PHE A 329 24.44 -24.56 -0.72
CA PHE A 329 25.88 -24.31 -0.76
C PHE A 329 26.37 -23.38 0.36
N GLY A 330 25.55 -22.45 0.84
CA GLY A 330 25.90 -21.59 1.97
C GLY A 330 25.84 -22.30 3.33
N THR A 331 24.97 -23.30 3.49
CA THR A 331 24.77 -23.99 4.78
C THR A 331 25.69 -25.19 5.00
N LYS A 332 26.26 -25.80 3.95
CA LYS A 332 27.14 -26.97 4.13
C LYS A 332 28.42 -26.67 4.92
N ASN A 333 28.85 -25.41 5.00
CA ASN A 333 30.03 -25.03 5.80
C ASN A 333 29.70 -24.70 7.27
N SER A 334 28.44 -24.74 7.70
CA SER A 334 28.08 -24.63 9.12
C SER A 334 27.64 -25.98 9.66
N ILE A 335 28.60 -26.84 9.99
CA ILE A 335 28.40 -28.13 10.70
C ILE A 335 27.82 -27.95 12.12
N ASN A 336 27.64 -26.71 12.58
CA ASN A 336 26.79 -26.44 13.73
C ASN A 336 25.34 -26.36 13.26
N ILE A 337 24.58 -27.45 13.45
CA ILE A 337 23.11 -27.44 13.40
C ILE A 337 22.67 -26.18 14.12
N LEU A 338 22.16 -25.19 13.35
CA LEU A 338 21.84 -23.90 13.92
C LEU A 338 20.86 -24.16 15.06
N PRO A 339 21.05 -23.58 16.26
CA PRO A 339 20.16 -23.79 17.40
C PRO A 339 18.67 -23.64 17.05
N ASN A 340 18.37 -22.85 16.01
CA ASN A 340 17.03 -22.66 15.47
C ASN A 340 16.39 -23.92 14.87
N GLU A 341 17.14 -24.71 14.10
CA GLU A 341 16.59 -25.89 13.43
C GLU A 341 16.41 -27.03 14.44
N PHE A 342 17.34 -27.17 15.39
CA PHE A 342 17.20 -28.07 16.53
C PHE A 342 15.97 -27.72 17.37
N ILE A 343 15.86 -26.47 17.86
CA ILE A 343 14.70 -26.03 18.67
C ILE A 343 13.39 -26.25 17.93
N HIS A 344 13.34 -25.95 16.62
CA HIS A 344 12.14 -26.18 15.82
C HIS A 344 11.80 -27.68 15.73
N ARG A 345 12.78 -28.54 15.43
CA ARG A 345 12.54 -29.98 15.34
C ARG A 345 12.09 -30.55 16.69
N THR A 346 12.79 -30.22 17.78
CA THR A 346 12.40 -30.63 19.14
C THR A 346 11.01 -30.14 19.52
N TYR A 347 10.62 -28.95 19.06
CA TYR A 347 9.29 -28.40 19.29
C TYR A 347 8.18 -29.20 18.60
N PHE A 348 8.34 -29.50 17.31
CA PHE A 348 7.36 -30.30 16.56
C PHE A 348 7.32 -31.76 17.04
N ASP A 349 8.46 -32.32 17.44
CA ASP A 349 8.52 -33.65 18.05
C ASP A 349 7.76 -33.71 19.40
N GLN A 350 7.79 -32.63 20.19
CA GLN A 350 7.02 -32.52 21.43
C GLN A 350 5.51 -32.40 21.18
N LEU A 351 5.09 -31.75 20.09
CA LEU A 351 3.68 -31.66 19.72
C LEU A 351 3.13 -33.01 19.25
N GLN A 352 3.91 -33.83 18.55
CA GLN A 352 3.47 -35.17 18.12
C GLN A 352 3.29 -36.16 19.28
N ARG A 353 3.88 -35.90 20.46
CA ARG A 353 3.75 -36.75 21.65
C ARG A 353 2.53 -36.41 22.53
N LYS A 354 1.80 -35.35 22.21
CA LYS A 354 0.56 -34.96 22.91
C LYS A 354 -0.62 -35.21 22.01
#